data_AF-A0AAT9H8U0-F1
#
_entry.id   AF-A0AAT9H8U0-F1
#
_cell.length_a   1.000
_cell.length_b   1.000
_cell.length_c   1.000
_cell.angle_alpha   90.00
_cell.angle_beta   90.00
_cell.angle_gamma   90.00
#
_symmetry.space_group_name_H-M   'P 1'
#
loop_
_entity.id
_entity.type
_entity.pdbx_description
1 polymer ?
#
loop_
_entity_poly.entity_id
_entity_poly.type
_entity_poly.pdbx_seq_one_letter_code
_entity_poly.pdbx_strand_id
1 'polypeptide(L)' 'MFGGSAWQRVPDGQWYLHLFAAEQPDLNWGHPDVRADARTTLRFWSDRGVDGFRVDVAHALAKDLDEPLRDLGSPN' A
#
# COMPACT_ATOMS: atom_id res chain seq x y z
N MET A 1 -11.54 -3.30 1.09
CA MET A 1 -12.48 -3.14 -0.04
C MET A 1 -12.73 -4.52 -0.64
N PHE A 2 -13.83 -4.72 -1.39
CA PHE A 2 -14.28 -6.01 -1.97
C PHE A 2 -14.73 -7.17 -1.04
N GLY A 3 -14.52 -7.07 0.28
CA GLY A 3 -15.01 -8.06 1.24
C GLY A 3 -14.07 -9.26 1.40
N GLY A 4 -14.16 -9.96 2.53
CA GLY A 4 -13.19 -10.99 2.92
C GLY A 4 -11.98 -10.42 3.68
N SER A 5 -11.01 -11.29 3.98
CA SER A 5 -9.77 -10.89 4.63
C SER A 5 -8.93 -10.02 3.71
N ALA A 6 -8.34 -8.94 4.24
CA ALA A 6 -7.32 -8.16 3.55
C ALA A 6 -5.91 -8.80 3.66
N TRP A 7 -5.81 -9.91 4.39
CA TRP A 7 -4.57 -10.66 4.56
C TRP A 7 -4.66 -11.99 3.85
N GLN A 8 -3.66 -12.29 3.03
CA GLN A 8 -3.51 -13.55 2.33
C GLN A 8 -2.24 -14.25 2.79
N ARG A 9 -2.36 -15.55 3.10
CA ARG A 9 -1.23 -16.38 3.50
C ARG A 9 -0.52 -16.96 2.28
N VAL A 10 0.82 -16.93 2.29
CA VAL A 10 1.67 -17.57 1.29
C VAL A 10 2.16 -18.96 1.78
N PRO A 11 2.63 -19.85 0.89
CA PRO A 11 2.94 -21.24 1.26
C PRO A 11 3.98 -21.43 2.37
N ASP A 12 4.91 -20.49 2.52
CA ASP A 12 5.92 -20.50 3.60
C ASP A 12 5.36 -20.06 4.97
N GLY A 13 4.09 -19.66 5.00
CA GLY A 13 3.34 -19.31 6.19
C GLY A 13 3.33 -17.84 6.56
N GLN A 14 4.04 -16.99 5.82
CA GLN A 14 3.93 -15.53 5.95
C GLN A 14 2.60 -15.03 5.40
N TRP A 15 2.29 -13.76 5.69
CA TRP A 15 1.08 -13.08 5.23
C TRP A 15 1.45 -11.79 4.52
N TYR A 16 0.69 -11.43 3.48
CA TYR A 16 0.77 -10.10 2.87
C TYR A 16 -0.59 -9.40 2.93
N LEU A 17 -0.54 -8.07 2.95
CA LEU A 17 -1.72 -7.20 2.94
C LEU A 17 -2.13 -6.89 1.50
N HIS A 18 -3.43 -6.95 1.23
CA HIS A 18 -4.09 -6.47 0.02
C HIS A 18 -5.43 -5.80 0.40
N LEU A 19 -5.55 -4.48 0.23
CA LEU A 19 -6.79 -3.76 0.53
C LEU A 19 -7.89 -3.97 -0.52
N PHE A 20 -7.50 -4.49 -1.69
CA PHE A 20 -8.35 -4.78 -2.83
C PHE A 20 -8.29 -6.28 -3.18
N ALA A 21 -8.09 -6.63 -4.46
CA ALA A 21 -7.94 -8.01 -4.88
C ALA A 21 -6.63 -8.62 -4.36
N ALA A 22 -6.58 -9.94 -4.16
CA ALA A 22 -5.38 -10.64 -3.68
C ALA A 22 -4.19 -10.46 -4.65
N GLU A 23 -4.48 -10.30 -5.94
CA GLU A 23 -3.51 -10.01 -6.99
C GLU A 23 -2.94 -8.58 -6.92
N GLN A 24 -3.45 -7.72 -6.03
CA GLN A 24 -3.02 -6.34 -5.82
C GLN A 24 -2.40 -6.18 -4.41
N PRO A 25 -1.22 -6.77 -4.14
CA PRO A 25 -0.56 -6.62 -2.85
C PRO A 25 -0.16 -5.16 -2.61
N ASP A 26 -0.38 -4.69 -1.38
CA ASP A 26 -0.06 -3.33 -0.99
C ASP A 26 1.46 -3.14 -0.84
N LEU A 27 1.98 -2.07 -1.47
CA LEU A 27 3.37 -1.67 -1.28
C LEU A 27 3.60 -1.11 0.13
N ASN A 28 4.75 -1.46 0.73
CA ASN A 28 5.18 -0.90 2.01
C ASN A 28 5.80 0.49 1.84
N TRP A 29 5.00 1.54 2.08
CA TRP A 29 5.45 2.93 2.01
C TRP A 29 6.44 3.35 3.11
N GLY A 30 6.61 2.54 4.16
CA GLY A 30 7.68 2.68 5.15
C GLY A 30 9.07 2.37 4.57
N HIS A 31 9.15 1.54 3.52
CA HIS A 31 10.41 1.16 2.89
C HIS A 31 10.96 2.32 2.02
N PRO A 32 12.23 2.74 2.20
CA PRO A 32 12.80 3.87 1.47
C PRO A 32 12.81 3.65 -0.05
N ASP A 33 13.09 2.44 -0.51
CA ASP A 33 13.17 2.14 -1.95
C ASP A 33 11.81 2.24 -2.65
N VAL A 34 10.71 1.88 -1.97
CA VAL A 34 9.35 2.05 -2.52
C VAL A 34 9.05 3.52 -2.76
N ARG A 35 9.43 4.40 -1.81
CA ARG A 35 9.27 5.85 -1.97
C ARG A 35 10.17 6.41 -3.07
N ALA A 36 11.38 5.88 -3.21
CA ALA A 36 12.32 6.28 -4.26
C ALA A 36 11.79 5.89 -5.64
N ASP A 37 11.30 4.66 -5.79
CA ASP A 37 10.72 4.15 -7.02
C ASP A 37 9.47 4.93 -7.44
N ALA A 38 8.53 5.17 -6.52
CA ALA A 38 7.34 5.99 -6.80
C ALA A 38 7.69 7.38 -7.35
N ARG A 39 8.73 8.03 -6.80
CA ARG A 39 9.22 9.32 -7.32
C ARG A 39 9.84 9.19 -8.71
N THR A 40 10.53 8.09 -9.00
CA THR A 40 11.08 7.79 -10.33
C THR A 40 9.97 7.58 -11.33
N THR A 41 8.92 6.84 -10.99
CA THR A 41 7.74 6.67 -11.84
C THR A 41 7.04 7.99 -12.14
N LEU A 42 6.85 8.86 -11.13
CA LEU A 42 6.27 10.18 -11.34
C LEU A 42 7.13 11.03 -12.26
N ARG A 43 8.45 11.10 -12.03
CA ARG A 43 9.39 11.82 -12.92
C ARG A 43 9.35 11.30 -14.35
N PHE A 44 9.35 9.98 -14.55
CA PHE A 44 9.30 9.37 -15.87
C PHE A 44 8.15 9.93 -16.73
N TRP A 45 6.96 10.10 -16.13
CA TRP A 45 5.81 10.67 -16.82
C TRP A 45 5.88 12.18 -16.94
N SER A 46 6.33 12.90 -15.91
CA SER A 46 6.54 14.35 -15.96
C SER A 46 7.52 14.76 -17.06
N ASP A 47 8.62 14.02 -17.23
CA ASP A 47 9.63 14.26 -18.27
C ASP A 47 9.07 14.07 -19.69
N ARG A 48 7.90 13.44 -19.83
CA ARG A 48 7.16 13.24 -21.09
C ARG A 48 6.06 14.29 -21.31
N GLY A 49 5.95 15.27 -20.42
CA GLY A 49 5.06 16.41 -20.59
C GLY A 49 3.63 16.21 -20.11
N VAL A 50 3.36 15.30 -19.16
CA VAL A 50 2.05 15.27 -18.50
C VAL A 50 1.87 16.52 -17.61
N ASP A 51 0.68 17.13 -17.66
CA ASP A 51 0.39 18.36 -16.91
C ASP A 51 0.03 18.12 -15.42
N GLY A 52 -0.13 16.86 -15.01
CA GLY A 52 -0.45 16.52 -13.63
C GLY A 52 -0.83 15.06 -13.43
N PHE A 53 -1.17 14.72 -12.19
CA PHE A 53 -1.51 13.36 -11.77
C PHE A 53 -2.82 13.33 -10.99
N ARG A 54 -3.67 12.35 -11.27
CA ARG A 54 -4.74 11.92 -10.36
C ARG A 54 -4.24 10.74 -9.56
N VAL A 55 -4.05 10.93 -8.25
CA VAL A 55 -3.59 9.87 -7.35
C VAL A 55 -4.80 9.13 -6.79
N ASP A 56 -4.94 7.86 -7.16
CA ASP A 56 -5.98 7.01 -6.63
C ASP A 56 -5.64 6.49 -5.23
N VAL A 57 -6.66 6.34 -4.38
CA VAL A 57 -6.52 5.69 -3.05
C VAL A 57 -5.43 6.32 -2.16
N ALA A 58 -5.14 7.61 -2.33
CA ALA A 58 -4.07 8.29 -1.58
C ALA A 58 -4.22 8.19 -0.05
N HIS A 59 -5.47 8.10 0.44
CA HIS A 59 -5.78 8.00 1.87
C HIS A 59 -5.35 6.68 2.51
N ALA A 60 -5.18 5.61 1.73
CA ALA A 60 -4.78 4.29 2.24
C ALA A 60 -3.35 3.91 1.81
N LEU A 61 -2.54 4.89 1.40
CA LEU A 61 -1.20 4.67 0.87
C LEU A 61 -0.25 4.15 1.96
N ALA A 62 -0.16 4.87 3.07
CA ALA A 62 0.60 4.48 4.26
C ALA A 62 -0.31 3.76 5.27
N LYS A 63 0.25 2.77 5.96
CA LYS A 63 -0.43 2.00 7.00
C LYS A 63 0.40 2.08 8.26
N ASP A 64 -0.26 2.28 9.39
CA ASP A 64 0.34 2.25 10.71
C ASP A 64 0.41 0.78 11.17
N LEU A 65 1.52 0.12 10.87
CA LEU A 65 1.80 -1.29 11.20
C LEU A 65 3.07 -1.44 12.04
N ASP A 66 3.53 -0.35 12.65
CA ASP A 66 4.69 -0.37 13.55
C ASP A 66 4.31 -1.00 14.88
N GLU A 67 5.26 -1.74 15.49
CA GLU A 67 5.05 -2.35 16.80
C GLU A 67 5.42 -1.39 17.95
N PRO A 68 4.64 -1.34 19.05
CA PRO A 68 3.41 -2.09 19.26
C PRO A 68 2.28 -1.59 18.36
N LEU A 69 1.54 -2.52 17.75
CA LEU A 69 0.40 -2.15 16.91
C LEU A 69 -0.56 -1.24 17.68
N ARG A 70 -1.09 -0.23 16.96
CA ARG A 70 -2.06 0.70 17.50
C ARG A 70 -3.26 -0.05 18.08
N ASP A 71 -3.50 0.14 19.37
CA ASP A 71 -4.71 -0.36 20.02
C ASP A 71 -5.93 0.40 19.48
N LEU A 72 -6.82 -0.33 18.81
CA LEU A 72 -8.07 0.22 18.26
C LEU A 72 -9.24 0.11 19.26
N GLY A 73 -8.98 -0.43 20.45
CA GLY A 73 -10.01 -0.83 21.41
C GLY A 73 -10.75 -2.10 20.95
N SER A 74 -11.60 -2.64 21.82
CA SER A 74 -12.51 -3.70 21.43
C SER A 74 -13.57 -3.13 20.47
N PRO A 75 -13.85 -3.77 19.32
CA PRO A 75 -14.99 -3.39 18.51
C PRO A 75 -16.27 -3.61 19.33
N ASN A 76 -17.10 -2.56 19.46
CA ASN A 76 -18.45 -2.65 20.03
C ASN A 76 -19.37 -3.52 19.16
#